data_AF-A0AAD6HWS7-F1
#
_entry.id   AF-A0AAD6HWS7-F1
#
_cell.length_a   1.000
_cell.length_b   1.000
_cell.length_c   1.000
_cell.angle_alpha   90.00
_cell.angle_beta   90.00
_cell.angle_gamma   90.00
#
_symmetry.space_group_name_H-M   'P 1'
#
loop_
_entity.id
_entity.type
_entity.pdbx_description
1 polymer ?
#
loop_
_entity_poly.entity_id
_entity_poly.type
_entity_poly.pdbx_seq_one_letter_code
_entity_poly.pdbx_strand_id
1 'polypeptide(L)'
;MEKPPKVGTIWNAKNLWDEFDYTHISLANTIHDSGQFLAWHRWYVRVLELAFQEECNYTGAFPYWDELKDQATAPLNESAVFDPVTGFGGDGDPNNHYCITYGPFSNVVLAMNASSNFAHDCISRQLNQTRFDQGKPY
;
A
#
# COMPACT_ATOMS: atom_id res chain seq x y z
N MET A 1 7.90 -3.30 8.62
CA MET A 1 6.69 -2.88 9.39
C MET A 1 6.79 -3.39 10.82
N GLU A 2 7.86 -3.01 11.53
CA GLU A 2 8.15 -3.55 12.87
C GLU A 2 8.22 -2.46 13.94
N LYS A 3 8.31 -1.19 13.52
CA LYS A 3 8.32 -0.07 14.46
C LYS A 3 7.00 -0.05 15.23
N PRO A 4 7.05 0.05 16.57
CA PRO A 4 5.84 0.09 17.37
C PRO A 4 4.99 1.32 16.99
N PRO A 5 3.68 1.29 17.29
CA PRO A 5 2.82 2.45 17.11
C PRO A 5 3.40 3.67 17.84
N LYS A 6 3.40 4.84 17.20
CA LYS A 6 3.99 6.08 17.72
C LYS A 6 2.98 6.88 18.52
N VAL A 7 1.72 6.93 18.11
CA VAL A 7 0.64 7.56 18.87
C VAL A 7 0.17 6.63 20.00
N GLY A 8 0.05 5.34 19.72
CA GLY A 8 -0.24 4.31 20.72
C GLY A 8 -1.68 4.32 21.28
N THR A 9 -2.57 5.16 20.73
CA THR A 9 -3.98 5.23 21.12
C THR A 9 -4.92 4.55 20.13
N ILE A 10 -4.42 4.18 18.95
CA ILE A 10 -5.20 3.51 17.92
C ILE A 10 -5.40 2.05 18.32
N TRP A 11 -6.65 1.69 18.60
CA TRP A 11 -7.01 0.33 18.97
C TRP A 11 -6.65 -0.65 17.83
N ASN A 12 -6.00 -1.76 18.19
CA ASN A 12 -5.46 -2.80 17.29
C ASN A 12 -4.26 -2.46 16.42
N ALA A 13 -3.79 -1.21 16.35
CA ALA A 13 -2.53 -0.92 15.67
C ALA A 13 -1.39 -1.70 16.33
N LYS A 14 -0.67 -2.51 15.55
CA LYS A 14 0.46 -3.33 15.99
C LYS A 14 1.79 -2.66 15.70
N ASN A 15 1.82 -1.79 14.70
CA ASN A 15 3.02 -1.08 14.28
C ASN A 15 2.65 0.33 13.74
N LEU A 16 3.68 1.14 13.49
CA LEU A 16 3.53 2.50 12.95
C LEU A 16 2.79 2.53 11.59
N TRP A 17 2.96 1.50 10.76
CA TRP A 17 2.27 1.41 9.47
C TRP A 17 0.74 1.28 9.64
N ASP A 18 0.29 0.56 10.65
CA ASP A 18 -1.14 0.45 10.98
C ASP A 18 -1.73 1.81 11.39
N GLU A 19 -0.94 2.70 12.01
CA GLU A 19 -1.41 4.05 12.37
C GLU A 19 -1.58 4.96 11.14
N PHE A 20 -0.71 4.79 10.14
CA PHE A 20 -0.85 5.44 8.83
C PHE A 20 -2.14 4.95 8.14
N ASP A 21 -2.33 3.63 8.06
CA ASP A 21 -3.51 3.03 7.46
C ASP A 21 -4.81 3.50 8.15
N TYR A 22 -4.86 3.45 9.49
CA TYR A 22 -6.00 3.93 10.27
C TYR A 22 -6.34 5.40 9.98
N THR A 23 -5.31 6.25 9.87
CA THR A 23 -5.51 7.68 9.58
C THR A 23 -6.16 7.88 8.22
N HIS A 24 -5.70 7.15 7.21
CA HIS A 24 -6.29 7.19 5.86
C HIS A 24 -7.73 6.68 5.86
N ILE A 25 -8.00 5.52 6.48
CA ILE A 25 -9.35 4.93 6.58
C ILE A 25 -10.31 5.88 7.30
N SER A 26 -9.90 6.45 8.44
CA SER A 26 -10.75 7.32 9.26
C SER A 26 -11.13 8.63 8.58
N LEU A 27 -10.30 9.11 7.65
CA LEU A 27 -10.49 10.37 6.95
C LEU A 27 -11.01 10.19 5.52
N ALA A 28 -11.14 8.96 5.02
CA ALA A 28 -11.42 8.62 3.63
C ALA A 28 -12.54 9.46 3.00
N ASN A 29 -13.69 9.60 3.70
CA ASN A 29 -14.87 10.35 3.25
C ASN A 29 -14.65 11.86 3.11
N THR A 30 -13.57 12.41 3.68
CA THR A 30 -13.26 13.84 3.62
C THR A 30 -12.05 14.12 2.74
N ILE A 31 -11.17 13.14 2.53
CA ILE A 31 -9.92 13.31 1.77
C ILE A 31 -10.07 12.88 0.31
N HIS A 32 -11.10 12.12 -0.04
CA HIS A 32 -11.46 11.76 -1.43
C HIS A 32 -12.59 12.63 -1.96
N ASP A 33 -12.63 12.84 -3.27
CA ASP A 33 -13.64 13.64 -3.97
C ASP A 33 -13.87 15.03 -3.37
N SER A 34 -12.80 15.63 -2.86
CA SER A 34 -12.84 16.89 -2.12
C SER A 34 -11.70 17.83 -2.56
N GLY A 35 -11.84 19.12 -2.25
CA GLY A 35 -10.84 20.14 -2.61
C GLY A 35 -9.47 19.94 -1.97
N GLN A 36 -9.39 19.15 -0.89
CA GLN A 36 -8.14 18.84 -0.19
C GLN A 36 -7.47 17.55 -0.69
N PHE A 37 -8.08 16.80 -1.61
CA PHE A 37 -7.57 15.51 -2.08
C PHE A 37 -6.08 15.56 -2.44
N LEU A 38 -5.68 16.41 -3.38
CA LEU A 38 -4.30 16.46 -3.84
C LEU A 38 -3.32 16.95 -2.76
N ALA A 39 -3.73 17.94 -1.97
CA ALA A 39 -2.87 18.52 -0.93
C ALA A 39 -2.67 17.55 0.24
N TRP A 40 -3.74 16.88 0.67
CA TRP A 40 -3.72 15.90 1.75
C TRP A 40 -2.86 14.69 1.36
N HIS A 41 -3.04 14.12 0.17
CA HIS A 41 -2.25 12.96 -0.28
C HIS A 41 -0.78 13.30 -0.49
N ARG A 42 -0.46 14.49 -1.02
CA ARG A 42 0.93 14.98 -1.12
C ARG A 42 1.58 15.09 0.26
N TRP A 43 0.85 15.66 1.22
CA TRP A 43 1.33 15.78 2.59
C TRP A 43 1.49 14.40 3.26
N TYR A 44 0.53 13.49 3.07
CA TYR A 44 0.55 12.13 3.60
C TYR A 44 1.78 11.35 3.11
N VAL A 45 2.08 11.39 1.81
CA VAL A 45 3.29 10.78 1.24
C VAL A 45 4.57 11.41 1.81
N ARG A 46 4.60 12.74 2.00
CA ARG A 46 5.75 13.41 2.64
C ARG A 46 5.94 12.98 4.09
N VAL A 47 4.88 12.78 4.86
CA VAL A 47 4.98 12.29 6.23
C VAL A 47 5.45 10.83 6.27
N LEU A 48 5.00 9.98 5.33
CA LEU A 48 5.53 8.62 5.16
C LEU A 48 7.04 8.62 4.84
N GLU A 49 7.48 9.47 3.92
CA GLU A 49 8.90 9.62 3.59
C GLU A 49 9.72 10.03 4.82
N LEU A 50 9.25 11.02 5.59
CA LEU A 50 9.90 11.45 6.82
C LEU A 50 9.96 10.32 7.85
N ALA A 51 8.88 9.56 8.03
CA ALA A 51 8.89 8.40 8.91
C ALA A 51 9.91 7.35 8.47
N PHE A 52 10.07 7.11 7.17
CA PHE A 52 11.10 6.20 6.66
C PHE A 52 12.52 6.72 6.93
N GLN A 53 12.74 8.03 6.77
CA GLN A 53 14.02 8.69 7.06
C GLN A 53 14.37 8.64 8.56
N GLU A 54 13.44 9.02 9.42
CA GLU A 54 13.64 9.20 10.85
C GLU A 54 13.60 7.88 11.63
N GLU A 55 12.65 6.99 11.31
CA GLU A 55 12.45 5.76 12.08
C GLU A 55 13.27 4.60 11.51
N CYS A 56 13.43 4.55 10.19
CA CYS A 56 14.03 3.41 9.49
C CYS A 56 15.39 3.73 8.83
N ASN A 57 15.95 4.94 9.04
CA ASN A 57 17.21 5.39 8.44
C ASN A 57 17.25 5.30 6.90
N TYR A 58 16.10 5.49 6.24
CA TYR A 58 16.04 5.49 4.79
C TYR A 58 16.72 6.75 4.24
N THR A 59 17.73 6.59 3.38
CA THR A 59 18.47 7.73 2.78
C THR A 59 18.24 7.89 1.28
N GLY A 60 17.40 7.04 0.68
CA GLY A 60 17.07 7.08 -0.74
C GLY A 60 16.02 8.13 -1.09
N ALA A 61 15.74 8.26 -2.39
CA ALA A 61 14.63 9.05 -2.88
C ALA A 61 13.31 8.27 -2.73
N PHE A 62 12.24 8.94 -2.31
CA PHE A 62 10.93 8.29 -2.24
C PHE A 62 10.45 7.90 -3.66
N PRO A 63 10.10 6.63 -3.90
CA PRO A 63 9.81 6.13 -5.24
C PRO A 63 8.42 6.58 -5.73
N TYR A 64 8.22 6.50 -7.05
CA TYR A 64 6.91 6.60 -7.70
C TYR A 64 6.75 5.46 -8.70
N TRP A 65 5.51 5.14 -9.06
CA TRP A 65 5.18 4.19 -10.12
C TRP A 65 4.82 4.95 -11.40
N ASP A 66 5.59 4.73 -12.46
CA ASP A 66 5.26 5.22 -13.81
C ASP A 66 4.28 4.24 -14.48
N GLU A 67 2.99 4.38 -14.16
CA GLU A 67 1.94 3.50 -14.68
C GLU A 67 1.88 3.48 -16.21
N LEU A 68 2.06 4.62 -16.86
CA LEU A 68 1.97 4.72 -18.32
C LEU A 68 3.08 3.94 -19.02
N LYS A 69 4.28 3.92 -18.41
CA LYS A 69 5.39 3.10 -18.93
C LYS A 69 5.03 1.62 -18.91
N ASP A 70 4.55 1.12 -17.77
CA ASP A 70 4.21 -0.30 -17.63
C ASP A 70 2.97 -0.68 -18.46
N GLN A 71 2.04 0.26 -18.65
CA GLN A 71 0.90 0.08 -19.54
C GLN A 71 1.35 -0.11 -21.00
N ALA A 72 2.33 0.69 -21.44
CA ALA A 72 2.86 0.63 -22.79
C ALA A 72 3.72 -0.62 -23.07
N THR A 73 4.30 -1.24 -22.05
CA THR A 73 5.24 -2.37 -22.19
C THR A 73 4.68 -3.72 -21.75
N ALA A 74 3.37 -3.83 -21.50
CA ALA A 74 2.63 -5.02 -21.06
C ALA A 74 3.35 -6.39 -21.28
N PRO A 75 3.25 -7.34 -20.33
CA PRO A 75 2.17 -7.43 -19.33
C PRO A 75 2.49 -6.79 -17.97
N LEU A 76 1.43 -6.36 -17.26
CA LEU A 76 1.48 -5.67 -15.97
C LEU A 76 2.23 -6.47 -14.90
N ASN A 77 2.11 -7.81 -14.92
CA ASN A 77 2.81 -8.68 -13.97
C ASN A 77 4.33 -8.73 -14.19
N GLU A 78 4.84 -8.18 -15.29
CA GLU A 78 6.29 -7.99 -15.55
C GLU A 78 6.81 -6.61 -15.11
N SER A 79 5.94 -5.73 -14.59
CA SER A 79 6.38 -4.45 -14.00
C SER A 79 7.34 -4.70 -12.85
N ALA A 80 8.39 -3.88 -12.77
CA ALA A 80 9.34 -3.89 -11.65
C ALA A 80 8.66 -3.61 -10.29
N VAL A 81 7.48 -2.97 -10.28
CA VAL A 81 6.69 -2.76 -9.06
C VAL A 81 6.19 -4.08 -8.49
N PHE A 82 5.87 -5.06 -9.33
CA PHE A 82 5.36 -6.37 -8.92
C PHE A 82 6.42 -7.47 -8.94
N ASP A 83 7.70 -7.12 -9.10
CA ASP A 83 8.80 -8.07 -8.99
C ASP A 83 8.85 -8.68 -7.56
N PRO A 84 9.00 -10.00 -7.41
CA PRO A 84 8.98 -10.67 -6.11
C PRO A 84 10.26 -10.49 -5.30
N VAL A 85 11.31 -9.88 -5.82
CA VAL A 85 12.59 -9.71 -5.12
C VAL A 85 12.84 -8.24 -4.81
N THR A 86 12.76 -7.38 -5.83
CA THR A 86 13.05 -5.95 -5.74
C THR A 86 11.80 -5.08 -5.64
N GLY A 87 10.62 -5.63 -5.92
CA GLY A 87 9.34 -4.94 -5.89
C GLY A 87 8.48 -5.27 -4.66
N PHE A 88 7.16 -5.13 -4.83
CA PHE A 88 6.15 -5.29 -3.78
C PHE A 88 5.45 -6.66 -3.79
N GLY A 89 6.09 -7.67 -4.39
CA GLY A 89 5.48 -8.99 -4.60
C GLY A 89 4.56 -9.01 -5.81
N GLY A 90 4.38 -10.20 -6.40
CA GLY A 90 3.62 -10.41 -7.64
C GLY A 90 2.11 -10.47 -7.44
N ASP A 91 1.44 -11.23 -8.31
CA ASP A 91 0.01 -11.45 -8.22
C ASP A 91 -0.37 -12.39 -7.05
N GLY A 92 -1.64 -12.36 -6.65
CA GLY A 92 -2.17 -13.22 -5.60
C GLY A 92 -2.47 -14.65 -6.06
N ASP A 93 -2.44 -15.61 -5.13
CA ASP A 93 -2.86 -17.00 -5.41
C ASP A 93 -4.40 -17.11 -5.48
N PRO A 94 -5.00 -17.43 -6.64
CA PRO A 94 -6.45 -17.55 -6.78
C PRO A 94 -7.09 -18.62 -5.89
N ASN A 95 -6.30 -19.60 -5.43
CA ASN A 95 -6.77 -20.67 -4.54
C ASN A 95 -6.63 -20.32 -3.05
N ASN A 96 -6.05 -19.15 -2.74
CA ASN A 96 -5.80 -18.69 -1.38
C ASN A 96 -6.23 -17.23 -1.21
N HIS A 97 -7.50 -16.93 -1.52
CA HIS A 97 -8.09 -15.58 -1.37
C HIS A 97 -7.30 -14.47 -2.08
N TYR A 98 -6.55 -14.82 -3.14
CA TYR A 98 -5.65 -13.92 -3.83
C TYR A 98 -4.57 -13.29 -2.94
N CYS A 99 -4.19 -13.94 -1.84
CA CYS A 99 -3.05 -13.52 -1.03
C CYS A 99 -1.76 -13.54 -1.86
N ILE A 100 -0.92 -12.53 -1.70
CA ILE A 100 0.44 -12.55 -2.23
C ILE A 100 1.24 -13.59 -1.43
N THR A 101 1.73 -14.62 -2.11
CA THR A 101 2.46 -15.74 -1.47
C THR A 101 3.98 -15.61 -1.56
N TYR A 102 4.50 -14.69 -2.38
CA TYR A 102 5.93 -14.49 -2.59
C TYR A 102 6.34 -13.01 -2.52
N GLY A 103 7.58 -12.79 -2.07
CA GLY A 103 8.24 -11.49 -2.01
C GLY A 103 8.21 -10.81 -0.65
N PRO A 104 8.72 -9.57 -0.55
CA PRO A 104 9.04 -8.94 0.74
C PRO A 104 7.83 -8.73 1.66
N PHE A 105 6.62 -8.76 1.11
CA PHE A 105 5.38 -8.46 1.81
C PHE A 105 4.42 -9.67 1.93
N SER A 106 4.82 -10.89 1.55
CA SER A 106 3.92 -12.05 1.57
C SER A 106 3.48 -12.49 2.96
N ASN A 107 4.27 -12.18 4.00
CA ASN A 107 3.98 -12.50 5.39
C ASN A 107 3.38 -11.32 6.18
N VAL A 108 3.00 -10.24 5.49
CA VAL A 108 2.39 -9.07 6.13
C VAL A 108 0.96 -9.41 6.49
N VAL A 109 0.62 -9.15 7.76
CA VAL A 109 -0.75 -9.25 8.27
C VAL A 109 -1.33 -7.85 8.36
N LEU A 110 -2.45 -7.62 7.69
CA LEU A 110 -3.25 -6.42 7.79
C LEU A 110 -4.05 -6.47 9.10
N ALA A 111 -3.74 -5.56 10.02
CA ALA A 111 -4.36 -5.51 11.34
C ALA A 111 -5.78 -4.89 11.31
N MET A 112 -6.14 -4.25 10.20
CA MET A 112 -7.40 -3.54 10.02
C MET A 112 -8.00 -3.84 8.65
N ASN A 113 -9.34 -3.84 8.58
CA ASN A 113 -10.06 -3.84 7.29
C ASN A 113 -10.43 -2.42 6.86
N ALA A 114 -11.04 -2.29 5.68
CA ALA A 114 -11.45 -1.01 5.09
C ALA A 114 -12.45 -0.19 5.94
N SER A 115 -13.02 -0.76 7.02
CA SER A 115 -13.88 -0.06 7.98
C SER A 115 -13.19 0.22 9.31
N SER A 116 -11.85 0.13 9.38
CA SER A 116 -11.01 0.27 10.58
C SER A 116 -11.28 -0.75 11.69
N ASN A 117 -12.04 -1.81 11.39
CA ASN A 117 -12.26 -2.90 12.34
C ASN A 117 -11.05 -3.82 12.37
N PHE A 118 -10.85 -4.51 13.50
CA PHE A 118 -9.81 -5.54 13.61
C PHE A 118 -9.93 -6.55 12.48
N ALA A 119 -8.82 -6.78 11.80
CA ALA A 119 -8.69 -7.80 10.78
C ALA A 119 -7.42 -8.60 11.01
N HIS A 120 -7.38 -9.76 10.36
CA HIS A 120 -6.19 -10.60 10.29
C HIS A 120 -6.10 -11.15 8.86
N ASP A 121 -5.95 -10.22 7.91
CA ASP A 121 -5.95 -10.50 6.48
C ASP A 121 -4.53 -10.45 5.92
N CYS A 122 -4.33 -11.08 4.76
CA CYS A 122 -3.13 -10.92 3.96
C CYS A 122 -3.26 -9.72 3.02
N ILE A 123 -2.15 -9.25 2.45
CA ILE A 123 -2.24 -8.41 1.25
C ILE A 123 -2.72 -9.30 0.10
N SER A 124 -3.89 -8.97 -0.46
CA SER A 124 -4.43 -9.65 -1.63
C SER A 124 -4.29 -8.81 -2.90
N ARG A 125 -4.10 -9.47 -4.05
CA ARG A 125 -3.93 -8.81 -5.35
C ARG A 125 -4.47 -9.65 -6.50
N GLN A 126 -5.12 -8.98 -7.45
CA GLN A 126 -5.65 -9.55 -8.69
C GLN A 126 -5.22 -8.66 -9.86
N LEU A 127 -4.00 -8.85 -10.35
CA LEU A 127 -3.46 -8.08 -11.47
C LEU A 127 -4.30 -8.33 -12.73
N ASN A 128 -4.76 -7.25 -13.35
CA ASN A 128 -5.65 -7.33 -14.50
C ASN A 128 -5.23 -6.32 -15.58
N GLN A 129 -4.54 -6.80 -16.62
CA GLN A 129 -4.08 -5.97 -17.73
C GLN A 129 -5.22 -5.19 -18.38
N THR A 130 -6.34 -5.87 -18.68
CA THR A 130 -7.47 -5.24 -19.37
C THR A 130 -8.07 -4.08 -18.57
N ARG A 131 -8.17 -4.20 -17.23
CA ARG A 131 -8.63 -3.09 -16.37
C ARG A 131 -7.60 -1.97 -16.30
N PHE A 132 -6.32 -2.32 -16.26
CA PHE A 132 -5.21 -1.37 -16.25
C PHE A 132 -5.19 -0.52 -17.52
N ASP A 133 -5.36 -1.14 -18.69
CA ASP A 133 -5.44 -0.44 -20.00
C ASP A 133 -6.65 0.51 -20.08
N GLN A 134 -7.71 0.24 -19.32
CA GLN A 134 -8.92 1.05 -19.28
C GLN A 134 -8.87 2.16 -18.22
N GLY A 135 -7.81 2.24 -17.41
CA GLY A 135 -7.73 3.17 -16.28
C GLY A 135 -8.84 2.95 -15.24
N LYS A 136 -9.32 1.71 -15.09
CA LYS A 136 -10.37 1.38 -14.11
C LYS A 136 -9.73 0.90 -12.80
N PRO A 137 -10.27 1.31 -11.63
CA PRO A 137 -9.81 0.79 -10.35
C PRO A 137 -10.00 -0.74 -10.26
N TYR A 138 -9.08 -1.40 -9.55
CA TYR A 138 -9.08 -2.85 -9.30
C TYR A 138 -10.17 -3.25 -8.32
#